data_AF-A0A316AJV5-F1
#
_entry.id   AF-A0A316AJV5-F1
#
_cell.length_a   1.000
_cell.length_b   1.000
_cell.length_c   1.000
_cell.angle_alpha   90.00
_cell.angle_beta   90.00
_cell.angle_gamma   90.00
#
_symmetry.space_group_name_H-M   'P 1'
#
loop_
_entity.id
_entity.type
_entity.pdbx_description
1 polymer ?
#
loop_
_entity_poly.entity_id
_entity_poly.type
_entity_poly.pdbx_seq_one_letter_code
_entity_poly.pdbx_strand_id
1 'polypeptide(L)'
;MSNIGNEAQNISQQQDKQAEKRRKVARVRMALPENLEREEIILDPEGDLSEYKVIGEEVTEVLVMIPASFRVKRIIRRKWALKNPAKSDNKGVLIAPIPSRTIKRGFLTSRCWHTC
;
A
#
# COMPACT_ATOMS: atom_id res chain seq x y z
N MET A 1 2.52 -20.94 -52.17
CA MET A 1 3.35 -19.95 -51.44
C MET A 1 2.45 -19.07 -50.56
N SER A 2 1.79 -19.62 -49.54
CA SER A 2 0.78 -18.88 -48.74
C SER A 2 0.78 -19.17 -47.24
N ASN A 3 1.72 -19.96 -46.70
CA ASN A 3 1.74 -20.29 -45.26
C ASN A 3 2.59 -19.35 -44.38
N ILE A 4 3.39 -18.46 -44.97
CA ILE A 4 4.35 -17.63 -44.21
C ILE A 4 3.66 -16.43 -43.53
N GLY A 5 2.56 -15.93 -44.11
CA GLY A 5 1.86 -14.74 -43.60
C GLY A 5 1.12 -14.95 -42.27
N ASN A 6 0.58 -16.15 -42.03
CA ASN A 6 -0.18 -16.45 -40.81
C ASN A 6 0.73 -16.69 -39.60
N GLU A 7 1.95 -17.18 -39.81
CA GLU A 7 2.90 -17.51 -38.75
C GLU A 7 3.51 -16.24 -38.13
N ALA A 8 3.87 -15.26 -38.97
CA ALA A 8 4.37 -13.96 -38.51
C ALA A 8 3.34 -13.17 -37.68
N GLN A 9 2.06 -13.24 -38.06
CA GLN A 9 0.97 -12.61 -37.31
C GLN A 9 0.75 -13.28 -35.95
N ASN A 10 0.88 -14.60 -35.88
CA ASN A 10 0.74 -15.35 -34.63
C ASN A 10 1.88 -15.06 -33.63
N ILE A 11 3.12 -15.00 -34.13
CA ILE A 11 4.31 -14.68 -33.32
C ILE A 11 4.21 -13.27 -32.74
N SER A 12 3.79 -12.28 -33.54
CA SER A 12 3.59 -10.90 -33.09
C SER A 12 2.51 -10.81 -31.99
N GLN A 13 1.37 -11.46 -32.18
CA GLN A 13 0.29 -11.51 -31.19
C GLN A 13 0.69 -12.21 -29.89
N GLN A 14 1.56 -13.22 -29.94
CA GLN A 14 2.10 -13.89 -28.75
C GLN A 14 3.08 -12.98 -27.99
N GLN A 15 3.94 -12.24 -28.70
CA GLN A 15 4.88 -11.30 -28.11
C GLN A 15 4.16 -10.15 -27.38
N ASP A 16 3.11 -9.58 -27.97
CA ASP A 16 2.32 -8.50 -27.37
C ASP A 16 1.61 -8.94 -26.09
N LYS A 17 0.98 -10.13 -26.10
CA LYS A 17 0.35 -10.72 -24.91
C LYS A 17 1.36 -10.98 -23.80
N GLN A 18 2.57 -11.42 -24.15
CA GLN A 18 3.63 -11.65 -23.17
C GLN A 18 4.19 -10.34 -22.61
N ALA A 19 4.29 -9.28 -23.42
CA ALA A 19 4.68 -7.94 -22.98
C ALA A 19 3.63 -7.32 -22.05
N GLU A 20 2.34 -7.47 -22.36
CA GLU A 20 1.26 -7.02 -21.47
C GLU A 20 1.27 -7.77 -20.13
N LYS A 21 1.52 -9.09 -20.14
CA LYS A 21 1.67 -9.88 -18.93
C LYS A 21 2.86 -9.41 -18.07
N ARG A 22 4.00 -9.07 -18.69
CA ARG A 22 5.17 -8.50 -17.99
C ARG A 22 4.89 -7.11 -17.42
N ARG A 23 4.15 -6.25 -18.15
CA ARG A 23 3.72 -4.92 -17.65
C ARG A 23 2.75 -5.02 -16.47
N LYS A 24 1.93 -6.09 -16.41
CA LYS A 24 1.01 -6.36 -15.29
C LYS A 24 1.68 -6.93 -14.04
N VAL A 25 2.96 -7.33 -14.10
CA VAL A 25 3.73 -7.61 -12.88
C VAL A 25 4.12 -6.27 -12.26
N ALA A 26 3.15 -5.61 -11.64
CA ALA A 26 3.43 -4.49 -10.76
C ALA A 26 4.48 -4.96 -9.76
N ARG A 27 5.54 -4.17 -9.58
CA ARG A 27 6.60 -4.44 -8.61
C ARG A 27 5.97 -4.41 -7.22
N VAL A 28 5.44 -5.55 -6.77
CA VAL A 28 4.85 -5.70 -5.45
C VAL A 28 5.97 -5.38 -4.46
N ARG A 29 5.69 -4.49 -3.51
CA ARG A 29 6.62 -4.25 -2.41
C ARG A 29 6.72 -5.56 -1.65
N MET A 30 7.93 -6.11 -1.57
CA MET A 30 8.19 -7.29 -0.76
C MET A 30 7.80 -6.98 0.69
N ALA A 31 7.12 -7.92 1.34
CA ALA A 31 6.84 -7.83 2.77
C ALA A 31 8.17 -7.82 3.55
N LEU A 32 8.17 -7.16 4.70
CA LEU A 32 9.35 -7.15 5.57
C LEU A 32 9.53 -8.54 6.21
N PRO A 33 10.79 -8.97 6.46
CA PRO A 33 11.06 -10.27 7.08
C PRO A 33 10.43 -10.41 8.46
N GLU A 34 10.00 -11.62 8.81
CA GLU A 34 9.40 -11.90 10.12
C GLU A 34 10.38 -11.87 11.30
N ASN A 35 11.66 -12.11 11.03
CA ASN A 35 12.73 -12.12 12.04
C ASN A 35 13.07 -10.74 12.61
N LEU A 36 12.50 -9.65 12.07
CA LEU A 36 12.70 -8.32 12.63
C LEU A 36 11.77 -8.08 13.82
N GLU A 37 12.30 -7.45 14.87
CA GLU A 37 11.54 -7.01 16.03
C GLU A 37 10.41 -6.06 15.58
N ARG A 38 9.17 -6.35 16.00
CA ARG A 38 8.00 -5.52 15.69
C ARG A 38 7.53 -4.75 16.92
N GLU A 39 7.38 -3.44 16.75
CA GLU A 39 6.75 -2.56 17.74
C GLU A 39 5.35 -2.18 17.24
N GLU A 40 4.31 -2.68 17.91
CA GLU A 40 2.92 -2.42 17.54
C GLU A 40 2.38 -1.16 18.23
N ILE A 41 1.74 -0.29 17.44
CA ILE A 41 1.10 0.93 17.94
C ILE A 41 -0.31 0.98 17.37
N ILE A 42 -1.28 0.97 18.28
CA ILE A 42 -2.70 1.08 17.94
C ILE A 42 -3.10 2.55 17.98
N LEU A 43 -3.72 3.02 16.90
CA LEU A 43 -4.23 4.38 16.76
C LEU A 43 -5.75 4.33 16.58
N ASP A 44 -6.46 4.94 17.52
CA ASP A 44 -7.90 5.14 17.49
C ASP A 44 -8.24 6.60 17.08
N PRO A 45 -9.40 6.82 16.45
CA PRO A 45 -9.84 8.17 16.10
C PRO A 45 -10.14 9.00 17.36
N GLU A 46 -9.93 10.31 17.27
CA GLU A 46 -10.28 11.25 18.31
C GLU A 46 -11.81 11.42 18.40
N GLY A 47 -12.37 11.40 19.62
CA GLY A 47 -13.80 11.59 19.87
C GLY A 47 -14.42 10.49 20.75
N ASP A 48 -15.74 10.53 20.92
CA ASP A 48 -16.48 9.48 21.61
C ASP A 48 -16.72 8.27 20.69
N LEU A 49 -16.32 7.09 21.17
CA LEU A 49 -16.40 5.82 20.46
C LEU A 49 -17.46 4.87 21.05
N SER A 50 -18.22 5.32 22.05
CA SER A 50 -19.19 4.48 22.78
C SER A 50 -20.28 3.91 21.86
N GLU A 51 -20.73 4.70 20.87
CA GLU A 51 -21.72 4.29 19.87
C GLU A 51 -21.12 3.54 18.66
N TYR A 52 -19.81 3.36 18.64
CA TYR A 52 -19.08 2.78 17.53
C TYR A 52 -18.62 1.34 17.83
N LYS A 53 -18.43 0.55 16.77
CA LYS A 53 -17.89 -0.80 16.81
C LYS A 53 -16.72 -0.90 15.84
N VAL A 54 -15.66 -1.60 16.22
CA VAL A 54 -14.53 -1.91 15.33
C VAL A 54 -15.01 -2.86 14.22
N ILE A 55 -14.85 -2.45 12.96
CA ILE A 55 -15.14 -3.28 11.77
C ILE A 55 -13.86 -3.93 11.22
N GLY A 56 -12.72 -3.26 11.36
CA GLY A 56 -11.46 -3.77 10.86
C GLY A 56 -10.31 -2.82 11.16
N GLU A 57 -9.14 -3.12 10.59
CA GLU A 57 -7.90 -2.41 10.91
C GLU A 57 -7.12 -2.14 9.63
N GLU A 58 -6.45 -0.99 9.58
CA GLU A 58 -5.50 -0.64 8.53
C GLU A 58 -4.08 -0.69 9.11
N VAL A 59 -3.27 -1.64 8.63
CA VAL A 59 -1.91 -1.87 9.12
C VAL A 59 -0.91 -1.20 8.18
N THR A 60 -0.03 -0.37 8.74
CA THR A 60 1.11 0.22 8.02
C THR A 60 2.40 -0.19 8.71
N GLU A 61 3.27 -0.90 7.99
CA GLU A 61 4.60 -1.26 8.47
C GLU A 61 5.66 -0.27 7.97
N VAL A 62 6.54 0.16 8.88
CA VAL A 62 7.66 1.06 8.59
C VAL A 62 8.93 0.47 9.17
N LEU A 63 9.94 0.24 8.34
CA LEU A 63 11.27 -0.13 8.81
C LEU A 63 11.95 1.10 9.43
N VAL A 64 12.32 0.99 10.70
CA VAL A 64 13.03 1.99 11.48
C VAL A 64 14.44 1.49 11.75
N MET A 65 15.42 2.37 11.55
CA MET A 65 16.80 2.11 11.92
C MET A 65 17.06 2.73 13.29
N ILE A 66 17.51 1.91 14.23
CA ILE A 66 18.03 2.32 15.53
C ILE A 66 19.55 2.09 15.46
N PRO A 67 20.39 2.88 16.15
CA PRO A 67 21.83 2.59 16.17
C PRO A 67 22.07 1.11 16.50
N ALA A 68 22.76 0.41 15.58
CA ALA A 68 23.07 -1.02 15.60
C ALA A 68 21.93 -2.03 15.32
N SER A 69 20.69 -1.63 15.04
CA SER A 69 19.61 -2.59 14.72
C SER A 69 18.48 -2.03 13.85
N PHE A 70 17.70 -2.94 13.26
CA PHE A 70 16.49 -2.60 12.51
C PHE A 70 15.27 -3.12 13.24
N ARG A 71 14.24 -2.28 13.33
CA ARG A 71 12.93 -2.64 13.87
C ARG A 71 11.83 -2.30 12.89
N VAL A 72 10.73 -3.01 12.96
CA VAL A 72 9.54 -2.74 12.18
C VAL A 72 8.50 -2.09 13.08
N LYS A 73 8.20 -0.83 12.83
CA LYS A 73 7.11 -0.13 13.48
C LYS A 73 5.80 -0.47 12.77
N ARG A 74 4.92 -1.22 13.43
CA ARG A 74 3.62 -1.63 12.92
C ARG A 74 2.54 -0.71 13.47
N ILE A 75 2.01 0.15 12.62
CA ILE A 75 0.98 1.12 12.99
C ILE A 75 -0.38 0.55 12.59
N ILE A 76 -1.23 0.28 13.57
CA ILE A 76 -2.55 -0.32 13.41
C ILE A 76 -3.60 0.78 13.61
N ARG A 77 -4.23 1.24 12.54
CA ARG A 77 -5.33 2.23 12.59
C ARG A 77 -6.67 1.51 12.56
N ARG A 78 -7.40 1.53 13.67
CA ARG A 78 -8.70 0.86 13.76
C ARG A 78 -9.77 1.64 13.00
N LYS A 79 -10.60 0.90 12.28
CA LYS A 79 -11.80 1.40 11.60
C LYS A 79 -12.99 1.15 12.49
N TRP A 80 -13.57 2.25 12.95
CA TRP A 80 -14.75 2.26 13.79
C TRP A 80 -15.94 2.59 12.91
N ALA A 81 -17.03 1.86 13.05
CA ALA A 81 -18.28 2.20 12.39
C ALA A 81 -19.40 2.33 13.40
N LEU A 82 -20.33 3.23 13.08
CA LEU A 82 -21.47 3.50 13.91
C LEU A 82 -22.36 2.27 14.03
N LYS A 83 -22.73 1.88 15.25
CA LYS A 83 -23.57 0.67 15.49
C LYS A 83 -24.93 0.78 14.82
N ASN A 84 -25.53 1.98 14.81
CA ASN A 84 -26.86 2.25 14.28
C ASN A 84 -26.84 3.50 13.37
N PRO A 85 -26.50 3.36 12.07
CA PRO A 85 -26.41 4.50 11.15
C PRO A 85 -27.73 5.21 10.87
N ALA A 86 -28.87 4.57 11.15
CA ALA A 86 -30.19 5.15 10.94
C ALA A 86 -30.66 6.09 12.06
N LYS A 87 -29.98 6.12 13.22
CA LYS A 87 -30.42 6.87 14.41
C LYS A 87 -29.62 8.16 14.68
N SER A 88 -28.55 8.39 13.95
CA SER A 88 -27.70 9.56 14.18
C SER A 88 -27.10 10.07 12.88
N ASP A 89 -27.01 11.39 12.74
CA ASP A 89 -26.38 12.08 11.61
C ASP A 89 -24.83 12.05 11.66
N ASN A 90 -24.26 11.26 12.57
CA ASN A 90 -22.83 11.13 12.75
C ASN A 90 -22.17 10.37 11.59
N LYS A 91 -20.88 10.64 11.37
CA LYS A 91 -20.08 9.96 10.34
C LYS A 91 -20.14 8.44 10.54
N GLY A 92 -20.53 7.71 9.50
CA GLY A 92 -20.74 6.26 9.57
C GLY A 92 -19.48 5.46 9.83
N VAL A 93 -18.29 5.93 9.40
CA VAL A 93 -17.00 5.29 9.67
C VAL A 93 -15.98 6.34 10.13
N LEU A 94 -15.33 6.07 11.25
CA LEU A 94 -14.25 6.85 11.84
C LEU A 94 -12.94 6.05 11.77
N ILE A 95 -11.85 6.74 11.44
CA ILE A 95 -10.50 6.20 11.45
C ILE A 95 -9.53 7.31 11.88
N ALA A 96 -8.52 6.98 12.67
CA ALA A 96 -7.45 7.91 13.03
C ALA A 96 -6.79 8.50 11.78
N PRO A 97 -6.28 9.74 11.77
CA PRO A 97 -5.58 10.28 10.61
C PRO A 97 -4.33 9.46 10.24
N ILE A 98 -3.92 9.49 8.96
CA ILE A 98 -2.66 8.86 8.53
C ILE A 98 -1.50 9.60 9.22
N PRO A 99 -0.57 8.90 9.90
CA PRO A 99 0.58 9.56 10.51
C PRO A 99 1.42 10.26 9.44
N SER A 100 1.84 11.49 9.73
CA SER A 100 2.69 12.26 8.82
C SER A 100 4.04 11.57 8.64
N ARG A 101 4.53 11.59 7.40
CA ARG A 101 5.88 11.12 7.04
C ARG A 101 6.70 12.30 6.60
N THR A 102 7.96 12.37 7.04
CA THR A 102 8.90 13.42 6.67
C THR A 102 9.07 13.53 5.14
N ILE A 103 8.99 12.41 4.43
CA ILE A 103 9.06 12.36 2.97
C ILE A 103 7.74 11.80 2.41
N LYS A 104 7.00 12.64 1.69
CA LYS A 104 5.81 12.22 0.93
C LYS A 104 6.26 11.52 -0.36
N ARG A 105 6.16 10.19 -0.39
CA ARG A 105 6.37 9.31 -1.57
C ARG A 105 7.70 9.59 -2.30
N GLY A 106 8.77 8.87 -1.95
CA GLY A 106 10.14 9.21 -2.34
C GLY A 106 10.45 9.21 -3.85
N PHE A 107 11.00 10.33 -4.32
CA PHE A 107 12.08 10.36 -5.31
C PHE A 107 12.98 11.59 -5.06
N LEU A 108 14.05 11.41 -4.28
CA LEU A 108 15.16 12.38 -4.21
C LEU A 108 16.14 12.06 -5.35
N THR A 109 15.74 12.40 -6.57
CA THR A 109 16.70 12.42 -7.68
C THR A 109 17.44 13.74 -7.66
N SER A 110 18.58 13.78 -6.98
CA SER A 110 19.68 14.61 -7.43
C SER A 110 20.31 13.95 -8.66
N ARG A 111 19.59 13.93 -9.78
CA ARG A 111 20.17 13.66 -11.09
C ARG A 111 19.71 14.76 -12.02
N CYS A 112 20.56 15.78 -12.04
CA CYS A 112 20.66 16.81 -13.06
C CYS A 112 20.44 16.14 -14.42
N TRP A 113 19.36 16.52 -15.11
CA TRP A 113 19.20 16.26 -16.53
C TRP A 113 20.29 17.07 -17.22
N HIS A 114 21.45 16.46 -17.49
CA HIS A 114 22.24 16.92 -18.62
C HIS A 114 21.42 16.56 -19.85
N THR A 115 20.75 17.57 -20.40
CA THR A 115 20.44 17.66 -21.81
C THR A 115 21.70 17.35 -22.62
N CYS A 116 21.67 16.26 -23.36
CA CYS A 116 22.33 16.15 -24.65
C CYS A 116 21.50 15.22 -25.54
#